data_AF-A0A7W2D9W7-F1
#
_entry.id   AF-A0A7W2D9W7-F1
#
_cell.length_a   1.000
_cell.length_b   1.000
_cell.length_c   1.000
_cell.angle_alpha   90.00
_cell.angle_beta   90.00
_cell.angle_gamma   90.00
#
_symmetry.space_group_name_H-M   'P 1'
#
loop_
_entity.id
_entity.type
_entity.pdbx_description
1 polymer ?
#
loop_
_entity_poly.entity_id
_entity_poly.type
_entity_poly.pdbx_seq_one_letter_code
_entity_poly.pdbx_strand_id
1 'polypeptide(L)' 'WFLFATCEVPEAPLNADPVDFLGVDLGVVNIAVTSDGEIMAGRELNRIRMRERTLRSKLQRKNTPSAKRRLKKRR' A
#
# COMPACT_ATOMS: atom_id res chain seq x y z
N TRP A 1 -7.93 -26.70 4.85
CA TRP A 1 -7.34 -26.57 6.19
C TRP A 1 -6.45 -25.34 6.16
N PHE A 2 -6.41 -24.55 7.24
CA PHE A 2 -5.48 -23.44 7.41
C PHE A 2 -4.69 -23.68 8.69
N LEU A 3 -3.40 -23.37 8.71
CA LEU A 3 -2.53 -23.46 9.88
C LEU A 3 -1.96 -22.07 10.16
N PHE A 4 -2.13 -21.60 11.39
CA PHE A 4 -1.38 -20.45 11.89
C PHE A 4 -0.08 -20.97 12.48
N ALA A 5 1.05 -20.63 11.85
CA ALA A 5 2.38 -20.93 12.36
C ALA A 5 2.96 -19.67 13.01
N THR A 6 3.45 -19.81 14.24
CA THR A 6 4.21 -18.77 14.93
C THR A 6 5.70 -19.06 14.78
N CYS A 7 6.51 -18.01 14.72
CA CYS A 7 7.95 -18.10 14.85
C CYS A 7 8.41 -17.12 15.93
N GLU A 8 9.43 -17.52 16.68
CA GLU A 8 10.12 -16.61 17.58
C GLU A 8 11.11 -15.78 16.76
N VAL A 9 10.94 -14.46 16.79
CA VAL A 9 11.88 -13.52 16.21
C VAL A 9 12.65 -12.92 17.39
N PRO A 10 13.98 -13.09 17.47
CA PRO A 10 14.76 -12.52 18.56
C PRO A 10 14.66 -11.00 18.53
N GLU A 11 14.47 -10.38 19.70
CA GLU A 11 14.56 -8.93 19.82
C GLU A 11 15.98 -8.47 19.53
N ALA A 12 16.10 -7.39 18.75
CA ALA A 12 17.39 -6.75 18.56
C ALA A 12 17.84 -6.10 19.89
N PRO A 13 19.15 -6.16 20.23
CA PRO A 13 19.66 -5.46 21.40
C PRO A 13 19.41 -3.94 21.25
N LEU A 14 19.16 -3.27 22.38
CA LEU A 14 18.95 -1.83 22.38
C LEU A 14 20.18 -1.11 21.82
N ASN A 15 19.96 -0.23 20.84
CA ASN A 15 20.99 0.69 20.37
C ASN A 15 21.03 1.92 21.28
N ALA A 16 21.94 1.93 22.25
CA ALA A 16 22.09 3.02 23.22
C ALA A 16 22.73 4.29 22.62
N ASP A 17 23.53 4.14 21.56
CA ASP A 17 24.31 5.21 20.95
C ASP A 17 24.08 5.24 19.42
N PRO A 18 22.93 5.76 18.95
CA PRO A 18 22.63 5.84 17.53
C PRO A 18 23.62 6.78 16.83
N VAL A 19 24.19 6.32 15.72
CA VAL A 19 25.15 7.08 14.90
C VAL A 19 24.47 8.21 14.14
N ASP A 20 23.24 7.99 13.67
CA ASP A 20 22.47 8.97 12.90
C ASP A 20 20.96 8.64 12.93
N PHE A 21 20.13 9.55 12.43
CA PHE A 21 18.69 9.41 12.28
C PHE A 21 18.25 9.72 10.84
N LEU A 22 17.39 8.87 10.29
CA LEU A 22 16.71 9.14 9.03
C LEU A 22 15.31 9.70 9.29
N GLY A 23 15.10 10.98 8.96
CA GLY A 23 13.77 11.57 8.97
C GLY A 23 12.98 11.11 7.75
N VAL A 24 11.71 10.73 7.95
CA VAL A 24 10.80 10.32 6.87
C VAL A 24 9.47 11.06 6.99
N ASP A 25 9.11 11.83 5.97
CA ASP A 25 7.79 12.44 5.81
C ASP A 25 6.93 11.59 4.86
N LEU A 26 5.66 11.35 5.23
CA LEU A 26 4.75 10.48 4.47
C LEU A 26 3.55 11.29 3.96
N GLY A 27 3.21 11.11 2.69
CA GLY A 27 2.15 11.86 2.03
C GLY A 27 1.47 11.12 0.87
N VAL A 28 0.59 11.84 0.16
CA VAL A 28 -0.20 11.27 -0.94
C VAL A 28 0.52 11.42 -2.29
N VAL A 29 1.18 12.55 -2.52
CA VAL A 29 1.98 12.80 -3.73
C VAL A 29 3.38 12.19 -3.54
N ASN A 30 4.04 12.65 -2.48
CA ASN A 30 5.20 12.10 -1.78
C ASN A 30 4.87 10.85 -0.96
N ILE A 31 5.03 9.60 -1.39
CA ILE A 31 4.70 8.47 -0.49
C ILE A 31 5.65 8.45 0.71
N ALA A 32 6.93 8.67 0.44
CA ALA A 32 7.94 8.94 1.44
C ALA A 32 8.92 9.97 0.88
N VAL A 33 9.34 10.90 1.72
CA VAL A 33 10.47 11.80 1.47
C VAL A 33 11.40 11.66 2.66
N THR A 34 12.66 11.33 2.38
CA THR A 34 13.67 11.16 3.41
C THR A 34 14.50 12.43 3.60
N SER A 35 15.07 12.61 4.80
CA SER A 35 15.91 13.78 5.11
C SER A 35 17.22 13.82 4.31
N ASP A 36 17.65 12.71 3.72
CA ASP A 36 18.80 12.61 2.81
C ASP A 36 18.43 12.84 1.33
N GLY A 37 17.17 13.17 1.03
CA GLY A 37 16.72 13.64 -0.27
C GLY A 37 16.14 12.58 -1.20
N GLU A 38 15.94 11.34 -0.74
CA GLU A 38 15.20 10.33 -1.51
C GLU A 38 13.71 10.70 -1.57
N ILE A 39 13.15 10.63 -2.78
CA ILE A 39 11.73 10.92 -3.03
C ILE A 39 11.08 9.69 -3.65
N MET A 40 10.20 9.06 -2.88
CA MET A 40 9.36 7.96 -3.35
C MET A 40 8.03 8.51 -3.88
N ALA A 41 7.94 8.73 -5.19
CA ALA A 41 6.76 9.32 -5.83
C ALA A 41 5.55 8.37 -5.87
N GLY A 42 4.37 8.88 -5.50
CA GLY A 42 3.11 8.12 -5.46
C GLY A 42 2.34 8.05 -6.78
N ARG A 43 2.88 8.59 -7.88
CA ARG A 43 2.16 8.76 -9.15
C ARG A 43 1.58 7.45 -9.68
N GLU A 44 2.36 6.38 -9.68
CA GLU A 44 1.92 5.08 -10.18
C GLU A 44 0.82 4.48 -9.31
N LEU A 45 1.01 4.48 -7.98
CA LEU A 45 0.03 4.00 -7.03
C LEU A 45 -1.29 4.77 -7.14
N ASN A 46 -1.22 6.10 -7.24
CA ASN A 46 -2.39 6.95 -7.38
C ASN A 46 -3.13 6.71 -8.70
N ARG A 47 -2.39 6.48 -9.80
CA ARG A 47 -2.97 6.10 -11.09
C ARG A 47 -3.72 4.77 -11.02
N ILE A 48 -3.14 3.76 -10.37
CA ILE A 48 -3.78 2.44 -10.18
C ILE A 48 -5.02 2.57 -9.29
N ARG A 49 -4.91 3.26 -8.15
CA ARG A 49 -6.03 3.50 -7.22
C ARG A 49 -7.18 4.22 -7.92
N MET A 50 -6.89 5.28 -8.68
CA MET A 50 -7.89 6.01 -9.45
C MET A 50 -8.56 5.10 -10.50
N ARG A 51 -7.78 4.35 -11.27
CA ARG A 51 -8.30 3.42 -12.29
C ARG A 51 -9.25 2.39 -11.68
N GLU A 52 -8.86 1.75 -10.58
CA GLU A 52 -9.69 0.74 -9.92
C GLU A 52 -10.95 1.36 -9.30
N ARG A 53 -10.85 2.55 -8.69
CA ARG A 53 -12.03 3.29 -8.18
C ARG A 53 -13.01 3.61 -9.30
N THR A 54 -12.54 4.21 -10.39
CA THR A 54 -13.37 4.56 -11.54
C THR A 54 -14.02 3.33 -12.17
N LEU A 55 -13.26 2.24 -12.34
CA LEU A 55 -13.80 1.01 -12.90
C LEU A 55 -14.85 0.38 -11.98
N ARG A 56 -14.60 0.33 -10.66
CA ARG A 56 -15.56 -0.13 -9.67
C ARG A 56 -16.86 0.66 -9.76
N SER A 57 -16.79 2.00 -9.77
CA SER A 57 -17.97 2.86 -9.91
C SER A 57 -18.73 2.60 -11.21
N LYS A 58 -18.02 2.44 -12.34
CA LYS A 58 -18.63 2.11 -13.64
C LYS A 58 -19.35 0.75 -13.60
N LEU A 59 -18.72 -0.28 -13.03
CA LEU A 59 -19.29 -1.63 -12.96
C LEU A 59 -20.48 -1.69 -12.01
N GLN A 60 -20.39 -1.04 -10.84
CA GLN A 60 -21.49 -0.93 -9.88
C GLN A 60 -22.68 -0.22 -10.51
N ARG A 61 -22.46 0.89 -11.22
CA ARG A 61 -23.51 1.62 -11.95
C ARG A 61 -24.19 0.77 -13.03
N LYS A 62 -23.43 -0.05 -13.77
CA LYS A 62 -24.00 -0.95 -14.80
C LYS A 62 -24.90 -2.03 -14.22
N ASN A 63 -24.57 -2.56 -13.04
CA ASN A 63 -25.39 -3.52 -12.29
C ASN A 63 -25.84 -4.81 -13.04
N THR A 64 -25.22 -5.15 -14.17
CA THR A 64 -25.54 -6.37 -14.92
C THR A 64 -24.90 -7.61 -14.27
N PRO A 65 -25.40 -8.84 -14.54
CA PRO A 65 -24.77 -10.07 -14.05
C PRO A 65 -23.29 -10.21 -14.45
N SER A 66 -22.93 -9.78 -15.67
CA SER A 66 -21.55 -9.78 -16.15
C SER A 66 -20.67 -8.74 -15.42
N ALA A 67 -21.21 -7.55 -15.13
CA ALA A 67 -20.50 -6.54 -14.35
C ALA A 67 -20.25 -6.98 -12.90
N LYS A 68 -21.24 -7.62 -12.26
CA LYS A 68 -21.10 -8.23 -10.93
C LYS A 68 -20.03 -9.33 -10.91
N ARG A 69 -20.01 -10.20 -11.92
CA ARG A 69 -18.99 -11.25 -12.08
C ARG A 69 -17.59 -10.65 -12.24
N ARG A 70 -17.45 -9.61 -13.06
CA ARG A 70 -16.18 -8.87 -13.23
C ARG A 70 -15.72 -8.20 -11.93
N LEU A 71 -16.63 -7.65 -11.14
CA LEU A 71 -16.34 -7.06 -9.83
C LEU A 71 -15.82 -8.13 -8.85
N LYS A 72 -16.45 -9.31 -8.82
CA LYS A 72 -16.05 -10.43 -7.95
C LYS A 72 -14.65 -10.96 -8.28
N LYS A 73 -14.30 -11.10 -9.58
CA LYS A 73 -12.96 -11.56 -10.00
C LYS A 73 -11.83 -10.59 -9.63
N ARG A 74 -12.15 -9.35 -9.27
CA ARG A 74 -11.21 -8.29 -8.94
C ARG A 74 -11.06 -8.03 -7.44
N ARG A 75 -11.82 -8.73 -6.61
CA ARG A 75 -11.64 -8.78 -5.16
C ARG A 75 -10.78 -9.99 -4.82
#